data_AF-A0A2T6AD35-F1
#
_entry.id   AF-A0A2T6AD35-F1
#
_cell.length_a   1.000
_cell.length_b   1.000
_cell.length_c   1.000
_cell.angle_alpha   90.00
_cell.angle_beta   90.00
_cell.angle_gamma   90.00
#
_symmetry.space_group_name_H-M   'P 1'
#
loop_
_entity.id
_entity.type
_entity.pdbx_description
1 polymer ?
#
loop_
_entity_poly.entity_id
_entity_poly.type
_entity_poly.pdbx_seq_one_letter_code
_entity_poly.pdbx_strand_id
1 'polypeptide(L)'
;MSLKFLLLLFTLSLSAELISQIKLKRPTDAVGIKIVDSVVERSFNIYEQLFDYHLRINEGEILGAEDMSQVEYILKESDKIIKDAHAAKEILKKEKFFTRAKATIHLERAKRAVYYCRDTSEDLLLAHTTRRKN
;
A
#
# COMPACT_ATOMS: atom_id res chain seq x y z
N MET A 1 11.72 -35.36 23.44
CA MET A 1 11.82 -34.62 22.15
C MET A 1 13.29 -34.58 21.74
N SER A 2 13.62 -35.02 20.53
CA SER A 2 15.01 -35.01 20.07
C SER A 2 15.45 -33.57 19.77
N LEU A 3 16.71 -33.23 20.06
CA LEU A 3 17.31 -31.91 19.78
C LEU A 3 17.14 -31.49 18.32
N LYS A 4 17.07 -32.47 17.40
CA LYS A 4 16.80 -32.28 15.97
C LYS A 4 15.42 -31.71 15.69
N PHE A 5 14.41 -32.06 16.49
CA PHE A 5 13.04 -31.56 16.33
C PHE A 5 12.92 -30.10 16.83
N LEU A 6 13.67 -29.74 17.87
CA LEU A 6 13.74 -28.36 18.38
C LEU A 6 14.44 -27.43 17.38
N LEU A 7 15.54 -27.89 16.77
CA LEU A 7 16.26 -27.16 15.72
C LEU A 7 15.41 -26.94 14.47
N LEU A 8 14.61 -27.94 14.08
CA LEU A 8 13.72 -27.85 12.93
C LEU A 8 12.54 -26.89 13.16
N LEU A 9 11.99 -26.86 14.38
CA LEU A 9 11.00 -25.87 14.80
C LEU A 9 11.59 -24.44 14.84
N PHE A 10 12.82 -24.29 15.33
CA PHE A 10 13.51 -23.00 15.38
C PHE A 10 13.77 -22.43 13.98
N THR A 11 14.16 -23.27 13.02
CA THR A 11 14.31 -22.85 11.61
C THR A 11 12.99 -22.53 10.92
N LEU A 12 11.88 -23.18 11.32
CA LEU A 12 10.55 -22.86 10.78
C LEU A 12 10.03 -21.52 11.31
N SER A 13 10.24 -21.22 12.60
CA SER A 13 9.84 -19.94 13.19
C SER A 13 10.60 -18.75 12.64
N LEU A 14 11.88 -18.92 12.25
CA LEU A 14 12.69 -17.84 11.68
C LEU A 14 12.26 -17.43 10.26
N SER A 15 11.56 -18.31 9.53
CA SER A 15 11.13 -18.03 8.16
C SER A 15 9.85 -17.19 8.07
N ALA A 16 9.06 -17.08 9.15
CA ALA A 16 7.81 -16.34 9.15
C ALA A 16 8.02 -14.81 9.29
N GLU A 17 9.05 -14.38 10.01
CA GLU A 17 9.41 -12.96 10.16
C GLU A 17 10.25 -12.43 8.98
N LEU A 18 10.85 -13.33 8.19
CA LEU A 18 11.71 -13.00 7.04
C LEU A 18 10.97 -12.91 5.70
N ILE A 19 9.64 -13.04 5.68
CA ILE A 19 8.84 -12.49 4.58
C ILE A 19 8.78 -10.98 4.78
N SER A 20 9.94 -10.35 4.66
CA SER A 20 10.07 -8.91 4.51
C SER A 20 9.14 -8.51 3.37
N GLN A 21 8.26 -7.56 3.68
CA GLN A 21 7.29 -6.92 2.80
C GLN A 21 7.86 -6.71 1.38
N ILE A 22 7.54 -7.57 0.43
CA ILE A 22 7.96 -7.34 -0.97
C ILE A 22 7.23 -6.09 -1.46
N LYS A 23 7.97 -4.99 -1.60
CA LYS A 23 7.46 -3.70 -2.09
C LYS A 23 6.72 -3.92 -3.41
N LEU A 24 5.50 -3.40 -3.50
CA LEU A 24 4.70 -3.46 -4.72
C LEU A 24 5.43 -2.71 -5.84
N LYS A 25 5.56 -3.36 -6.99
CA LYS A 25 6.18 -2.74 -8.17
C LYS A 25 5.17 -1.89 -8.94
N ARG A 26 5.52 -0.61 -9.11
CA ARG A 26 4.80 0.32 -9.98
C ARG A 26 4.76 -0.22 -11.43
N PRO A 27 3.62 -0.13 -12.14
CA PRO A 27 3.59 -0.37 -13.58
C PRO A 27 4.59 0.57 -14.30
N THR A 28 5.34 0.03 -15.26
CA THR A 28 6.39 0.77 -15.98
C THR A 28 5.85 1.73 -17.01
N ASP A 29 4.70 1.41 -17.61
CA ASP A 29 4.14 2.15 -18.75
C ASP A 29 2.77 2.72 -18.43
N ALA A 30 2.42 3.81 -19.11
CA ALA A 30 1.06 4.32 -19.09
C ALA A 30 0.12 3.42 -19.91
N VAL A 31 -1.16 3.41 -19.52
CA VAL A 31 -2.25 2.81 -20.30
C VAL A 31 -2.64 3.74 -21.45
N GLY A 32 -2.47 5.06 -21.27
CA GLY A 32 -2.89 6.09 -22.22
C GLY A 32 -4.31 6.61 -21.96
N ILE A 33 -4.88 6.29 -20.80
CA ILE A 33 -6.19 6.78 -20.36
C ILE A 33 -5.96 7.67 -19.15
N LYS A 34 -6.13 8.99 -19.33
CA LYS A 34 -5.74 10.02 -18.34
C LYS A 34 -6.20 9.71 -16.90
N ILE A 35 -7.45 9.30 -16.71
CA ILE A 35 -7.97 8.99 -15.36
C ILE A 35 -7.35 7.72 -14.78
N VAL A 36 -7.10 6.69 -15.60
CA VAL A 36 -6.47 5.44 -15.15
C VAL A 36 -5.02 5.71 -14.76
N ASP A 37 -4.29 6.43 -15.63
CA ASP A 37 -2.90 6.76 -15.40
C ASP A 37 -2.75 7.64 -14.15
N SER A 38 -3.65 8.62 -13.96
CA SER A 38 -3.69 9.45 -12.76
C SER A 38 -3.98 8.65 -11.48
N VAL A 39 -4.93 7.70 -11.52
CA VAL A 39 -5.20 6.81 -10.38
C VAL A 39 -3.96 6.01 -10.03
N VAL A 40 -3.33 5.36 -11.02
CA VAL A 40 -2.14 4.52 -10.81
C VAL A 40 -0.98 5.34 -10.25
N GLU A 41 -0.70 6.50 -10.83
CA GLU A 41 0.38 7.37 -10.38
C GLU A 41 0.19 7.81 -8.94
N ARG A 42 -0.99 8.37 -8.61
CA ARG A 42 -1.30 8.83 -7.26
C ARG A 42 -1.27 7.69 -6.25
N SER A 43 -1.80 6.52 -6.60
CA SER A 43 -1.74 5.31 -5.77
C SER A 43 -0.32 4.94 -5.38
N PHE A 44 0.60 4.90 -6.35
CA PHE A 44 1.97 4.49 -6.09
C PHE A 44 2.80 5.59 -5.41
N ASN A 45 2.51 6.86 -5.66
CA ASN A 45 3.18 7.98 -4.98
C ASN A 45 2.91 7.95 -3.46
N ILE A 46 1.65 7.81 -3.03
CA ILE A 46 1.34 7.73 -1.60
C ILE A 46 1.80 6.41 -0.97
N TYR A 47 1.82 5.33 -1.77
CA TYR A 47 2.32 4.03 -1.33
C TYR A 47 3.80 4.05 -1.03
N GLU A 48 4.61 4.62 -1.92
CA GLU A 48 6.05 4.72 -1.71
C GLU A 48 6.36 5.56 -0.47
N GLN A 49 5.66 6.67 -0.27
CA GLN A 49 5.81 7.50 0.92
C GLN A 49 5.46 6.73 2.22
N LEU A 50 4.28 6.10 2.28
CA LEU A 50 3.87 5.39 3.49
C LEU A 50 4.72 4.14 3.74
N PHE A 51 5.16 3.46 2.69
CA PHE A 51 6.04 2.31 2.80
C PHE A 51 7.37 2.70 3.45
N ASP A 52 7.94 3.85 3.10
CA ASP A 52 9.17 4.34 3.70
C ASP A 52 8.96 4.71 5.18
N TYR A 53 7.80 5.27 5.56
CA TYR A 53 7.45 5.46 6.98
C TYR A 53 7.30 4.15 7.74
N HIS A 54 6.66 3.15 7.14
CA HIS A 54 6.53 1.83 7.76
C HIS A 54 7.90 1.16 7.94
N LEU A 55 8.82 1.32 6.99
CA LEU A 55 10.20 0.83 7.12
C LEU A 55 10.93 1.52 8.28
N ARG A 56 10.87 2.85 8.35
CA ARG A 56 11.44 3.64 9.47
C ARG A 56 10.93 3.15 10.83
N ILE A 57 9.62 2.92 10.96
CA ILE A 57 9.02 2.37 12.20
C ILE A 57 9.57 0.99 12.53
N ASN A 58 9.70 0.11 11.53
CA ASN A 58 10.24 -1.24 11.72
C ASN A 58 11.73 -1.22 12.13
N GLU A 59 12.46 -0.18 11.75
CA GLU A 59 13.84 0.09 12.20
C GLU A 59 13.90 0.72 13.60
N GLY A 60 12.75 0.94 14.25
CA GLY A 60 12.63 1.46 15.60
C GLY A 60 12.43 2.97 15.70
N GLU A 61 12.23 3.66 14.58
CA GLU A 61 11.99 5.10 14.57
C GLU A 61 10.58 5.44 15.09
N ILE A 62 10.49 6.50 15.89
CA ILE A 62 9.21 7.05 16.35
C ILE A 62 8.84 8.21 15.42
N LEU A 63 7.73 8.06 14.68
CA LEU A 63 7.22 9.11 13.81
C LEU A 63 6.86 10.37 14.61
N GLY A 64 7.27 11.52 14.08
CA GLY A 64 6.96 12.84 14.65
C GLY A 64 5.56 13.35 14.26
N ALA A 65 5.17 14.50 14.81
CA ALA A 65 3.88 15.12 14.50
C ALA A 65 3.70 15.48 13.01
N GLU A 66 4.79 15.86 12.33
CA GLU A 66 4.77 16.15 10.89
C GLU A 66 4.55 14.86 10.07
N ASP A 67 5.27 13.78 10.38
CA ASP A 67 5.06 12.48 9.75
C ASP A 67 3.61 12.02 9.95
N MET A 68 3.05 12.16 11.16
CA MET A 68 1.65 11.80 11.44
C MET A 68 0.66 12.67 10.65
N SER A 69 0.98 13.96 10.43
CA SER A 69 0.18 14.84 9.57
C SER A 69 0.20 14.37 8.11
N GLN A 70 1.33 13.83 7.64
CA GLN A 70 1.42 13.19 6.32
C GLN A 70 0.63 11.88 6.26
N VAL A 71 0.64 11.06 7.32
CA VAL A 71 -0.20 9.85 7.41
C VAL A 71 -1.69 10.19 7.30
N GLU A 72 -2.16 11.25 7.97
CA GLU A 72 -3.54 11.74 7.81
C GLU A 72 -3.85 12.20 6.37
N TYR A 73 -2.90 12.87 5.73
CA TYR A 73 -3.03 13.26 4.33
C TYR A 73 -3.13 12.04 3.42
N ILE A 74 -2.28 11.04 3.61
CA ILE A 74 -2.27 9.78 2.83
C ILE A 74 -3.59 9.04 2.98
N LEU A 75 -4.16 8.99 4.19
CA LEU A 75 -5.49 8.39 4.41
C LEU A 75 -6.57 9.12 3.60
N LYS A 76 -6.64 10.45 3.71
CA LYS A 76 -7.60 11.27 2.95
C LYS A 76 -7.41 11.14 1.44
N GLU A 77 -6.17 11.05 0.99
CA GLU A 77 -5.85 10.91 -0.43
C GLU A 77 -6.21 9.52 -0.96
N SER A 78 -6.03 8.47 -0.15
CA SER A 78 -6.46 7.11 -0.46
C SER A 78 -7.96 7.05 -0.76
N ASP A 79 -8.79 7.70 0.06
CA ASP A 79 -10.24 7.78 -0.17
C ASP A 79 -10.61 8.49 -1.47
N LYS A 80 -9.89 9.56 -1.84
CA LYS A 80 -10.10 10.25 -3.12
C LYS A 80 -9.72 9.36 -4.29
N ILE A 81 -8.59 8.67 -4.22
CA ILE A 81 -8.14 7.77 -5.29
C ILE A 81 -9.14 6.62 -5.48
N ILE A 82 -9.71 6.07 -4.40
CA ILE A 82 -10.75 5.04 -4.48
C ILE A 82 -11.97 5.57 -5.26
N LYS A 83 -12.42 6.80 -4.95
CA LYS A 83 -13.53 7.45 -5.69
C LYS A 83 -13.20 7.62 -7.17
N ASP A 84 -11.99 8.07 -7.49
CA ASP A 84 -11.55 8.26 -8.88
C ASP A 84 -11.40 6.92 -9.63
N ALA A 85 -10.99 5.86 -8.93
CA ALA A 85 -10.91 4.51 -9.49
C ALA A 85 -12.30 3.97 -9.89
N HIS A 86 -13.35 4.30 -9.14
CA HIS A 86 -14.73 3.98 -9.53
C HIS A 86 -15.13 4.68 -10.82
N ALA A 87 -14.79 5.96 -10.98
CA ALA A 87 -15.03 6.70 -12.23
C ALA A 87 -14.24 6.12 -13.40
N ALA A 88 -12.98 5.70 -13.18
CA ALA A 88 -12.15 5.07 -14.19
C ALA A 88 -12.78 3.77 -14.73
N LYS A 89 -13.38 2.95 -13.85
CA LYS A 89 -14.02 1.67 -14.22
C LYS A 89 -15.16 1.86 -15.23
N GLU A 90 -15.92 2.95 -15.13
CA GLU A 90 -17.02 3.23 -16.07
C GLU A 90 -16.51 3.62 -17.46
N ILE A 91 -15.39 4.33 -17.54
CA ILE A 91 -14.75 4.71 -18.80
C ILE A 91 -14.22 3.47 -19.55
N LEU A 92 -13.68 2.49 -18.82
CA LEU A 92 -13.11 1.28 -19.40
C LEU A 92 -14.10 0.41 -20.17
N LYS A 93 -15.41 0.53 -19.93
CA LYS A 93 -16.44 -0.23 -20.65
C LYS A 93 -16.49 0.13 -22.14
N LYS A 94 -16.08 1.35 -22.51
CA LYS A 94 -16.13 1.87 -23.88
C LYS A 94 -14.83 1.62 -24.67
N GLU A 95 -13.80 1.11 -24.01
CA GLU A 95 -12.46 0.94 -24.59
C GLU A 95 -12.27 -0.39 -25.33
N LYS A 96 -11.30 -0.42 -26.26
CA LYS A 96 -10.89 -1.64 -26.96
C LYS A 96 -10.42 -2.71 -25.97
N PHE A 97 -10.59 -3.99 -26.34
CA PHE A 97 -10.31 -5.12 -25.45
C PHE A 97 -8.89 -5.08 -24.84
N PHE A 98 -7.86 -4.87 -25.66
CA PHE A 98 -6.47 -4.84 -25.19
C PHE A 98 -6.19 -3.66 -24.25
N THR A 99 -6.66 -2.46 -24.59
CA THR A 99 -6.53 -1.26 -23.74
C THR A 99 -7.22 -1.49 -22.40
N ARG A 100 -8.44 -2.03 -22.43
CA ARG A 100 -9.22 -2.37 -21.23
C ARG A 100 -8.52 -3.41 -20.37
N ALA A 101 -7.95 -4.46 -20.97
CA ALA A 101 -7.22 -5.48 -20.24
C ALA A 101 -5.98 -4.90 -19.52
N LYS A 102 -5.18 -4.10 -20.24
CA LYS A 102 -4.03 -3.39 -19.65
C LYS A 102 -4.47 -2.47 -18.51
N ALA A 103 -5.52 -1.67 -18.73
CA ALA A 103 -6.06 -0.76 -17.73
C ALA A 103 -6.53 -1.48 -16.47
N THR A 104 -7.25 -2.59 -16.61
CA THR A 104 -7.72 -3.41 -15.48
C THR A 104 -6.55 -3.92 -14.66
N ILE A 105 -5.48 -4.41 -15.30
CA ILE A 105 -4.27 -4.88 -14.59
C ILE A 105 -3.62 -3.74 -13.80
N HIS A 106 -3.54 -2.54 -14.40
CA HIS A 106 -2.94 -1.38 -13.74
C HIS A 106 -3.79 -0.90 -12.56
N LEU A 107 -5.12 -0.86 -12.72
CA LEU A 107 -6.05 -0.51 -11.64
C LEU A 107 -6.04 -1.54 -10.51
N GLU A 108 -5.91 -2.84 -10.78
CA GLU A 108 -5.81 -3.85 -9.72
C GLU A 108 -4.51 -3.72 -8.92
N ARG A 109 -3.40 -3.31 -9.56
CA ARG A 109 -2.16 -2.99 -8.84
C ARG A 109 -2.30 -1.72 -8.01
N ALA A 110 -2.88 -0.67 -8.59
CA ALA A 110 -3.17 0.59 -7.91
C ALA A 110 -4.08 0.38 -6.69
N LYS A 111 -5.10 -0.48 -6.83
CA LYS A 111 -5.97 -0.91 -5.74
C LYS A 111 -5.17 -1.51 -4.58
N ARG A 112 -4.29 -2.47 -4.83
CA ARG A 112 -3.46 -3.06 -3.75
C ARG A 112 -2.62 -2.01 -3.04
N ALA A 113 -2.01 -1.08 -3.79
CA ALA A 113 -1.22 0.01 -3.23
C ALA A 113 -2.06 0.94 -2.34
N VAL A 114 -3.23 1.38 -2.80
CA VAL A 114 -4.11 2.30 -2.06
C VAL A 114 -4.75 1.65 -0.84
N TYR A 115 -5.18 0.40 -0.95
CA TYR A 115 -5.76 -0.31 0.20
C TYR A 115 -4.71 -0.51 1.29
N TYR A 116 -3.48 -0.90 0.92
CA TYR A 116 -2.37 -0.90 1.87
C TYR A 116 -2.18 0.46 2.54
N CYS A 117 -2.24 1.55 1.76
CA CYS A 117 -2.08 2.90 2.31
C CYS A 117 -3.16 3.26 3.31
N ARG A 118 -4.42 2.96 2.96
CA ARG A 118 -5.57 3.23 3.80
C ARG A 118 -5.47 2.46 5.11
N ASP A 119 -5.34 1.15 5.03
CA ASP A 119 -5.36 0.26 6.20
C ASP A 119 -4.20 0.59 7.15
N THR A 120 -2.99 0.72 6.59
CA THR A 120 -1.80 1.07 7.39
C THR A 120 -1.91 2.46 8.02
N SER A 121 -2.48 3.44 7.31
CA SER A 121 -2.66 4.79 7.87
C SER A 121 -3.70 4.81 9.00
N GLU A 122 -4.82 4.08 8.85
CA GLU A 122 -5.82 3.91 9.90
C GLU A 122 -5.18 3.31 11.16
N ASP A 123 -4.40 2.23 11.01
CA ASP A 123 -3.70 1.57 12.12
C ASP A 123 -2.70 2.50 12.83
N LEU A 124 -1.87 3.24 12.07
CA LEU A 124 -0.90 4.18 12.62
C LEU A 124 -1.57 5.32 13.39
N LEU A 125 -2.67 5.87 12.87
CA LEU A 125 -3.40 6.95 13.53
C LEU A 125 -4.11 6.49 14.80
N LEU A 126 -4.67 5.28 14.80
CA LEU A 126 -5.27 4.66 15.98
C LEU A 126 -4.22 4.41 17.07
N ALA A 127 -3.06 3.88 16.70
CA ALA A 127 -1.95 3.64 17.62
C ALA A 127 -1.44 4.96 18.22
N HIS A 128 -1.25 6.00 17.40
CA HIS A 128 -0.83 7.32 17.84
C HIS A 128 -1.85 7.97 18.80
N THR A 129 -3.14 7.88 18.49
CA THR A 129 -4.21 8.41 19.34
C THR A 129 -4.26 7.70 20.70
N THR A 130 -4.04 6.39 20.73
CA THR A 130 -4.03 5.59 21.96
C THR A 130 -2.84 5.96 22.85
N ARG A 131 -1.64 6.14 22.27
CA ARG A 131 -0.44 6.58 23.00
C ARG A 131 -0.60 7.96 23.62
N ARG A 132 -1.36 8.86 23.00
CA ARG A 132 -1.58 10.23 23.52
C ARG A 132 -2.57 10.28 24.70
N LYS A 133 -3.43 9.27 24.86
CA LYS A 133 -4.45 9.20 25.92
C LYS A 133 -3.94 8.56 27.22
N ASN A 134 -2.84 7.81 27.15
CA ASN A 134 -2.19 7.15 28.27
C ASN A 134 -0.97 7.95 28.74
#